data_AF-A0A522TF03-F1
#
_entry.id   AF-A0A522TF03-F1
#
_cell.length_a   1.000
_cell.length_b   1.000
_cell.length_c   1.000
_cell.angle_alpha   90.00
_cell.angle_beta   90.00
_cell.angle_gamma   90.00
#
_symmetry.space_group_name_H-M   'P 1'
#
loop_
_entity.id
_entity.type
_entity.pdbx_description
1 polymer ?
#
loop_
_entity_poly.entity_id
_entity_poly.type
_entity_poly.pdbx_seq_one_letter_code
_entity_poly.pdbx_strand_id
1 'polypeptide(L)' 'MSWGPFASVEDVPSRYQFVHVVARRARKLQGGAKPLVTPNSRKFTRIAQQEAMSGLLEFTFLNAAPAADGTQPGAEA' A
#
# COMPACT_ATOMS: atom_id res chain seq x y z
N MET A 1 6.37 -9.24 -4.77
CA MET A 1 5.85 -9.69 -3.46
C MET A 1 4.33 -9.73 -3.54
N SER A 2 3.72 -10.90 -3.43
CA SER A 2 2.27 -11.02 -3.19
C SER A 2 1.98 -10.55 -1.76
N TRP A 3 1.04 -9.63 -1.59
CA TRP A 3 0.59 -9.19 -0.28
C TRP A 3 -0.29 -10.30 0.32
N GLY A 4 0.13 -10.89 1.43
CA GLY A 4 -0.50 -12.10 1.99
C GLY A 4 -1.76 -11.80 2.80
N PRO A 5 -2.57 -12.83 3.11
CA PRO A 5 -3.56 -12.74 4.16
C PRO A 5 -2.86 -12.71 5.53
N PHE A 6 -3.30 -11.83 6.41
CA PHE A 6 -2.79 -11.68 7.78
C PHE A 6 -3.94 -11.85 8.76
N ALA A 7 -3.77 -12.70 9.78
CA ALA A 7 -4.78 -12.94 10.81
C ALA A 7 -4.87 -11.75 11.78
N SER A 8 -3.72 -11.14 12.10
CA SER A 8 -3.60 -9.94 12.93
C SER A 8 -2.66 -8.91 12.28
N VAL A 9 -2.74 -7.66 12.75
CA VAL A 9 -1.80 -6.58 12.35
C VAL A 9 -0.38 -6.88 12.84
N GLU A 10 -0.23 -7.70 13.88
CA GLU A 10 1.06 -8.14 14.43
C GLU A 10 1.79 -9.11 13.49
N ASP A 11 1.06 -9.86 12.67
CA ASP A 11 1.62 -10.79 11.68
C ASP A 11 2.16 -10.07 10.44
N VAL A 12 1.88 -8.77 10.32
CA VAL A 12 2.29 -7.98 9.16
C VAL A 12 3.79 -7.67 9.28
N PRO A 13 4.61 -8.02 8.28
CA PRO A 13 6.07 -7.90 8.36
C PRO A 13 6.56 -6.47 8.56
N SER A 14 5.81 -5.48 8.07
CA SER A 14 6.11 -4.07 8.29
C SER A 14 4.84 -3.25 8.49
N ARG A 15 4.64 -2.77 9.72
CA ARG A 15 3.56 -1.82 10.06
C ARG A 15 3.63 -0.53 9.25
N TYR A 16 4.84 -0.08 8.93
CA TYR A 16 5.03 1.09 8.06
C TYR A 16 4.48 0.81 6.64
N GLN A 17 4.92 -0.27 6.01
CA GLN A 17 4.43 -0.63 4.68
C GLN A 17 2.91 -0.88 4.67
N PHE A 18 2.38 -1.49 5.73
CA PHE A 18 0.95 -1.70 5.92
C PHE A 18 0.15 -0.40 5.80
N VAL A 19 0.55 0.64 6.55
CA VAL A 19 -0.15 1.94 6.53
C VAL A 19 -0.11 2.54 5.13
N HIS A 20 1.01 2.43 4.42
CA HIS A 20 1.13 2.94 3.05
C HIS A 20 0.22 2.18 2.06
N VAL A 21 0.15 0.85 2.17
CA VAL A 21 -0.72 0.01 1.33
C VAL A 21 -2.20 0.37 1.57
N VAL A 22 -2.61 0.42 2.83
CA VAL A 22 -3.98 0.75 3.23
C VAL A 22 -4.35 2.17 2.79
N ALA A 23 -3.48 3.16 3.03
CA ALA A 23 -3.75 4.55 2.65
C ALA A 23 -3.86 4.71 1.13
N ARG A 24 -2.98 4.06 0.36
CA ARG A 24 -3.03 4.09 -1.11
C ARG A 24 -4.33 3.47 -1.63
N ARG A 25 -4.76 2.36 -1.03
CA ARG A 25 -6.02 1.72 -1.41
C ARG A 25 -7.24 2.53 -0.99
N ALA A 26 -7.25 3.11 0.20
CA ALA A 26 -8.33 3.98 0.68
C ALA A 26 -8.57 5.17 -0.27
N ARG A 27 -7.50 5.78 -0.81
CA ARG A 27 -7.59 6.83 -1.83
C ARG A 27 -8.26 6.35 -3.13
N LYS A 28 -7.99 5.12 -3.56
CA LYS A 28 -8.67 4.53 -4.73
C LYS A 28 -10.17 4.38 -4.47
N LEU A 29 -10.53 3.88 -3.28
CA LEU A 29 -11.94 3.73 -2.89
C LEU A 29 -12.65 5.09 -2.78
N GLN A 30 -11.97 6.11 -2.24
CA GLN A 30 -12.46 7.49 -2.22
C GLN A 30 -12.74 8.03 -3.64
N GLY A 31 -11.91 7.66 -4.61
CA GLY A 31 -12.09 7.99 -6.03
C GLY A 31 -13.15 7.15 -6.76
N GLY A 32 -13.93 6.32 -6.05
CA GLY A 32 -15.00 5.51 -6.64
C GLY A 32 -14.57 4.13 -7.15
N ALA A 33 -13.37 3.66 -6.81
CA ALA A 33 -12.98 2.28 -7.10
C ALA A 33 -13.89 1.29 -6.37
N LYS A 34 -14.21 0.17 -7.02
CA LYS A 34 -15.04 -0.88 -6.43
C LYS A 34 -14.29 -1.60 -5.29
N PRO A 35 -14.95 -1.81 -4.14
CA PRO A 35 -14.46 -2.71 -3.10
C PRO A 35 -14.29 -4.14 -3.63
N LEU A 36 -13.22 -4.82 -3.20
CA LEU A 36 -12.92 -6.23 -3.49
C LEU A 36 -13.55 -7.18 -2.44
N VAL A 37 -13.87 -6.64 -1.27
CA VAL A 37 -14.58 -7.34 -0.20
C VAL A 37 -15.97 -6.75 -0.05
N THR A 38 -16.91 -7.56 0.43
CA THR A 38 -18.21 -7.07 0.88
C THR A 38 -18.00 -6.10 2.05
N PRO A 39 -18.29 -4.79 1.87
CA PRO A 39 -17.97 -3.81 2.89
C PRO A 39 -18.91 -3.96 4.09
N ASN A 40 -18.34 -4.15 5.29
CA ASN A 40 -19.13 -4.06 6.53
C ASN A 40 -19.26 -2.62 7.06
N SER A 41 -18.57 -1.68 6.42
CA SER A 41 -18.46 -0.29 6.86
C SER A 41 -18.41 0.64 5.66
N ARG A 42 -18.91 1.86 5.85
CA ARG A 42 -18.82 2.95 4.86
C ARG A 42 -17.47 3.68 4.88
N LYS A 43 -16.62 3.40 5.88
CA LYS A 43 -15.31 4.05 6.01
C LYS A 43 -14.31 3.41 5.05
N PHE A 44 -13.84 4.16 4.06
CA PHE A 44 -12.90 3.66 3.04
C PHE A 44 -11.63 3.05 3.63
N THR A 45 -11.07 3.64 4.69
CA THR A 45 -9.90 3.10 5.39
C THR A 45 -10.16 1.73 6.01
N ARG A 46 -11.38 1.48 6.51
CA ARG A 46 -11.79 0.20 7.11
C ARG A 46 -11.88 -0.88 6.04
N ILE A 47 -12.48 -0.55 4.89
CA ILE A 47 -12.58 -1.45 3.73
C ILE A 47 -11.17 -1.79 3.22
N ALA A 48 -10.33 -0.76 3.00
CA ALA A 48 -8.96 -0.96 2.55
C ALA A 48 -8.13 -1.81 3.51
N GLN A 49 -8.33 -1.65 4.82
CA GLN A 49 -7.70 -2.49 5.84
C GLN A 49 -8.13 -3.96 5.70
N GLN A 50 -9.43 -4.21 5.50
CA GLN A 50 -9.93 -5.58 5.30
C GLN A 50 -9.36 -6.20 4.03
N GLU A 51 -9.35 -5.48 2.92
CA GLU A 51 -8.76 -5.96 1.66
C GLU A 51 -7.25 -6.25 1.80
N ALA A 52 -6.52 -5.39 2.52
CA ALA A 52 -5.11 -5.59 2.82
C ALA A 52 -4.91 -6.82 3.71
N MET A 53 -5.71 -7.01 4.74
CA MET A 53 -5.59 -8.19 5.62
C MET A 53 -6.03 -9.49 4.95
N SER A 54 -6.91 -9.44 3.95
CA SER A 54 -7.33 -10.63 3.19
C SER A 54 -6.35 -11.03 2.07
N GLY A 55 -5.28 -10.27 1.84
CA GLY A 55 -4.34 -10.54 0.74
C GLY A 55 -4.93 -10.32 -0.66
N LEU A 56 -6.04 -9.59 -0.78
CA LEU A 56 -6.74 -9.37 -2.05
C LEU A 56 -6.13 -8.20 -2.86
N LEU A 57 -5.19 -7.47 -2.27
CA LEU A 57 -4.56 -6.32 -2.90
C LEU A 57 -3.31 -6.75 -3.67
N GLU A 58 -3.40 -6.66 -5.00
CA GLU A 58 -2.23 -6.68 -5.87
C GLU A 58 -1.41 -5.40 -5.68
N PHE A 59 -0.31 -5.49 -4.92
CA PHE A 59 0.60 -4.38 -4.64
C PHE A 59 2.05 -4.76 -4.94
N THR A 60 2.63 -4.08 -5.92
CA THR A 60 4.08 -4.13 -6.17
C THR A 60 4.74 -2.93 -5.50
N PHE A 61 5.64 -3.19 -4.56
CA PHE A 61 6.61 -2.18 -4.13
C PHE A 61 7.67 -2.08 -5.23
N LEU A 62 7.78 -0.92 -5.87
CA LEU A 62 8.99 -0.60 -6.61
C LEU A 62 10.07 -0.51 -5.54
N ASN A 63 10.89 -1.55 -5.41
CA ASN A 63 12.13 -1.43 -4.68
C ASN A 63 12.87 -0.31 -5.41
N ALA A 64 12.98 0.86 -4.78
CA ALA A 64 13.87 1.88 -5.29
C ALA A 64 15.24 1.21 -5.34
N ALA A 65 15.74 0.92 -6.55
CA ALA A 65 17.15 0.64 -6.71
C ALA A 65 17.89 1.76 -5.97
N PRO A 66 18.94 1.45 -5.18
CA PRO A 66 19.73 2.51 -4.59
C PRO A 66 20.09 3.44 -5.73
N ALA A 67 19.68 4.71 -5.62
CA ALA A 67 19.88 5.70 -6.65
C ALA A 67 21.35 5.59 -7.08
N ALA A 68 21.56 5.08 -8.31
CA ALA A 68 22.89 5.00 -8.89
C ALA A 68 23.46 6.41 -8.82
N ASP A 69 24.67 6.52 -8.27
CA ASP A 69 25.45 7.73 -8.08
C ASP A 69 25.17 8.76 -9.17
N GLY A 70 24.25 9.68 -8.86
CA GLY A 70 24.06 10.89 -9.61
C GLY A 70 25.12 11.88 -9.15
N THR A 71 26.36 11.72 -9.61
CA THR A 71 27.25 12.87 -9.80
C THR A 71 26.42 13.92 -10.53
N GLN A 72 25.99 14.97 -9.82
CA GLN A 72 25.45 16.16 -10.45
C GLN A 72 26.68 16.91 -11.00
N PRO A 73 26.92 16.96 -12.32
CA PRO A 73 27.95 17.84 -12.85
C PRO A 73 27.46 19.28 -12.69
N GLY A 74 28.41 20.16 -12.35
CA GLY A 74 28.19 21.47 -11.76
C GLY A 74 27.18 22.37 -12.46
N ALA A 75 26.42 23.09 -11.64
CA ALA A 75 25.84 24.37 -12.00
C ALA A 75 26.59 25.45 -11.21
N GLU A 76 27.72 25.90 -11.75
CA GLU A 76 28.32 27.20 -11.46
C GLU A 76 28.34 27.98 -12.78
N ALA A 77 27.63 29.10 -12.80
CA ALA A 77 27.67 30.12 -13.85
C ALA A 77 27.42 31.48 -13.20
#